data_AF-A0A1V9G8J3-F1
#
_entry.id   AF-A0A1V9G8J3-F1
#
_cell.length_a   1.000
_cell.length_b   1.000
_cell.length_c   1.000
_cell.angle_alpha   90.00
_cell.angle_beta   90.00
_cell.angle_gamma   90.00
#
_symmetry.space_group_name_H-M   'P 1'
#
loop_
_entity.id
_entity.type
_entity.pdbx_description
1 polymer ?
#
loop_
_entity_poly.entity_id
_entity_poly.type
_entity_poly.pdbx_seq_one_letter_code
_entity_poly.pdbx_strand_id
1 'polypeptide(L)'
;MSDLVRNTIRFVLFILVQYYVLFQIRPLHQFVVPYVYYLYVLWLPFSMGRMSLMLVSFLFGLTLDYFTQTPGLHAAACVMIAYLRGFVVNILIPQEGAEQNYKSPSPVSMGWAPYAVYVLVLTLLHHIYLVFLEWLQFGSFLFFLGKVVATSGISLMLVLITELLFFRKEKFRTNTA
;
A
#
# COMPACT_ATOMS: atom_id res chain seq x y z
N MET A 1 -1.68 -9.27 21.77
CA MET A 1 -0.61 -9.46 20.76
C MET A 1 0.16 -8.16 20.65
N SER A 2 1.50 -8.22 20.65
CA SER A 2 2.33 -7.03 20.41
C SER A 2 2.15 -6.53 18.97
N ASP A 3 2.28 -5.22 18.77
CA ASP A 3 2.09 -4.60 17.46
C ASP A 3 3.11 -5.14 16.43
N LEU A 4 4.32 -5.51 16.88
CA LEU A 4 5.33 -6.18 16.06
C LEU A 4 4.86 -7.51 15.50
N VAL A 5 4.35 -8.42 16.34
CA VAL A 5 3.89 -9.75 15.89
C VAL A 5 2.76 -9.62 14.86
N ARG A 6 1.83 -8.68 15.09
CA ARG A 6 0.74 -8.41 14.14
C ARG A 6 1.27 -7.95 12.78
N ASN A 7 2.24 -7.05 12.77
CA ASN A 7 2.83 -6.54 11.53
C ASN A 7 3.66 -7.61 10.81
N THR A 8 4.39 -8.46 11.54
CA THR A 8 5.11 -9.60 10.96
C THR A 8 4.15 -10.60 10.29
N ILE A 9 3.03 -10.92 10.94
CA ILE A 9 2.01 -11.81 10.34
C ILE A 9 1.44 -11.19 9.06
N ARG A 10 1.10 -9.89 9.08
CA ARG A 10 0.62 -9.17 7.90
C ARG A 10 1.66 -9.16 6.78
N PHE A 11 2.92 -8.90 7.10
CA PHE A 11 4.04 -8.91 6.15
C PHE A 11 4.07 -10.23 5.37
N VAL A 12 4.07 -11.35 6.09
CA VAL A 12 4.13 -12.68 5.47
C VAL A 12 2.85 -12.96 4.68
N LEU A 13 1.67 -12.69 5.25
CA LEU A 13 0.40 -12.95 4.57
C LEU A 13 0.26 -12.19 3.26
N PHE A 14 0.58 -10.89 3.23
CA PHE A 14 0.47 -10.09 2.00
C PHE A 14 1.41 -10.60 0.90
N ILE A 15 2.65 -11.01 1.23
CA ILE A 15 3.58 -11.59 0.26
C ILE A 15 3.06 -12.91 -0.28
N LEU A 16 2.62 -13.82 0.61
CA LEU A 16 2.13 -15.14 0.22
C LEU A 16 0.88 -15.03 -0.66
N VAL A 17 -0.08 -14.20 -0.26
CA VAL A 17 -1.31 -13.97 -1.04
C VAL A 17 -0.97 -13.35 -2.40
N GLN A 18 -0.10 -12.34 -2.44
CA GLN A 18 0.30 -11.71 -3.70
C GLN A 18 0.97 -12.72 -4.65
N TYR A 19 1.94 -13.48 -4.16
CA TYR A 19 2.71 -14.39 -5.00
C TYR A 19 1.97 -15.67 -5.39
N TYR A 20 1.39 -16.37 -4.41
CA TYR A 20 0.79 -17.68 -4.66
C TYR A 20 -0.64 -17.61 -5.20
N VAL A 21 -1.38 -16.53 -4.93
CA VAL A 21 -2.77 -16.38 -5.36
C VAL A 21 -2.86 -15.42 -6.54
N LEU A 22 -2.53 -14.14 -6.33
CA LEU A 22 -2.75 -13.10 -7.34
C LEU A 22 -1.84 -13.25 -8.56
N PHE A 23 -0.57 -13.64 -8.35
CA PHE A 23 0.36 -13.86 -9.45
C PHE A 23 0.19 -15.19 -10.20
N GLN A 24 -0.66 -16.11 -9.73
CA GLN A 24 -0.92 -17.34 -10.47
C GLN A 24 -2.09 -17.22 -11.47
N ILE A 25 -2.78 -16.06 -11.50
CA ILE A 25 -3.90 -15.78 -12.41
C ILE A 25 -3.37 -15.32 -13.78
N ARG A 26 -2.75 -16.27 -14.51
CA ARG A 26 -2.07 -16.04 -15.81
C ARG A 26 -2.91 -15.34 -16.89
N PRO A 27 -4.24 -15.59 -17.02
CA PRO A 27 -5.03 -14.93 -18.07
C PRO A 27 -5.21 -13.42 -17.85
N LEU A 28 -5.20 -12.94 -16.61
CA LEU A 28 -5.42 -11.52 -16.31
C LEU A 28 -4.17 -10.68 -16.66
N HIS A 29 -2.99 -11.26 -16.46
CA HIS A 29 -1.70 -10.56 -16.49
C HIS A 29 -1.26 -10.05 -17.86
N GLN A 30 -1.85 -10.55 -18.94
CA GLN A 30 -1.55 -10.03 -20.28
C GLN A 30 -1.94 -8.55 -20.42
N PHE A 31 -2.92 -8.09 -19.63
CA PHE A 31 -3.39 -6.71 -19.69
C PHE A 31 -3.44 -6.02 -18.32
N VAL A 32 -3.82 -6.75 -17.26
CA VAL A 32 -3.98 -6.19 -15.92
C VAL A 32 -3.48 -7.14 -14.83
N VAL A 33 -2.55 -6.67 -13.99
CA VAL A 33 -2.01 -7.46 -12.89
C VAL A 33 -2.61 -6.97 -11.57
N PRO A 34 -3.32 -7.83 -10.81
CA PRO A 34 -3.93 -7.37 -9.58
C PRO A 34 -2.86 -7.25 -8.48
N TYR A 35 -2.71 -6.06 -7.89
CA TYR A 35 -1.75 -5.81 -6.81
C TYR A 35 -2.48 -5.42 -5.53
N VAL A 36 -2.16 -6.08 -4.43
CA VAL A 36 -2.72 -5.80 -3.09
C VAL A 36 -1.63 -5.68 -2.04
N TYR A 37 -0.44 -6.25 -2.27
CA TYR A 37 0.65 -6.29 -1.30
C TYR A 37 1.01 -4.91 -0.71
N TYR A 38 0.99 -3.83 -1.50
CA TYR A 38 1.35 -2.48 -1.05
C TYR A 38 0.41 -1.94 0.04
N LEU A 39 -0.79 -2.53 0.21
CA LEU A 39 -1.70 -2.22 1.32
C LEU A 39 -1.03 -2.43 2.69
N TYR A 40 -0.09 -3.37 2.79
CA TYR A 40 0.75 -3.53 3.99
C TYR A 40 1.42 -2.20 4.40
N VAL A 41 2.02 -1.50 3.44
CA VAL A 41 2.72 -0.22 3.67
C VAL A 41 1.74 0.86 4.10
N LEU A 42 0.54 0.89 3.50
CA LEU A 42 -0.50 1.85 3.87
C LEU A 42 -1.02 1.60 5.29
N TRP A 43 -1.08 0.35 5.72
CA TRP A 43 -1.58 -0.07 7.03
C TRP A 43 -0.55 0.07 8.17
N LEU A 44 0.70 0.43 7.88
CA LEU A 44 1.70 0.66 8.92
C LEU A 44 1.30 1.83 9.85
N PRO A 45 1.76 1.81 11.12
CA PRO A 45 1.33 2.78 12.12
C PRO A 45 1.85 4.20 11.84
N PHE A 46 1.16 5.23 12.34
CA PHE A 46 1.60 6.63 12.24
C PHE A 46 2.84 6.92 13.11
N SER A 47 3.02 6.18 14.20
CA SER A 47 4.13 6.36 15.14
C SER A 47 5.50 5.95 14.58
N MET A 48 5.56 5.36 13.39
CA MET A 48 6.81 4.92 12.78
C MET A 48 7.51 6.11 12.14
N GLY A 49 8.77 6.35 12.51
CA GLY A 49 9.60 7.39 11.91
C GLY A 49 9.73 7.20 10.39
N ARG A 50 9.95 8.29 9.65
CA ARG A 50 10.03 8.27 8.18
C ARG A 50 11.08 7.28 7.67
N MET A 51 12.25 7.26 8.30
CA MET A 51 13.36 6.38 7.92
C MET A 51 13.02 4.91 8.13
N SER A 52 12.44 4.55 9.29
CA SER A 52 12.06 3.16 9.56
C SER A 52 10.92 2.68 8.67
N LEU A 53 9.96 3.55 8.36
CA LEU A 53 8.89 3.24 7.41
C LEU A 53 9.44 2.93 6.02
N MET A 54 10.37 3.73 5.52
CA MET A 54 11.03 3.49 4.23
C MET A 54 11.84 2.19 4.24
N LEU A 55 12.62 1.93 5.30
CA LEU A 55 13.41 0.70 5.41
C LEU A 55 12.53 -0.56 5.45
N VAL A 56 11.45 -0.55 6.24
CA VAL A 56 10.50 -1.67 6.30
C VAL A 56 9.84 -1.90 4.94
N SER A 57 9.47 -0.82 4.25
CA SER A 57 8.84 -0.89 2.92
C SER A 57 9.82 -1.38 1.85
N PHE A 58 11.10 -0.99 1.94
CA PHE A 58 12.17 -1.49 1.08
C PHE A 58 12.34 -3.00 1.26
N LEU A 59 12.49 -3.48 2.50
CA LEU A 59 12.64 -4.90 2.78
C LEU A 59 11.42 -5.72 2.34
N PHE A 60 10.22 -5.17 2.53
CA PHE A 60 8.97 -5.79 2.07
C PHE A 60 8.94 -5.95 0.55
N GLY A 61 9.18 -4.87 -0.19
CA GLY A 61 9.21 -4.91 -1.65
C GLY A 61 10.34 -5.79 -2.19
N LEU A 62 11.53 -5.74 -1.57
CA LEU A 62 12.67 -6.59 -1.94
C LEU A 62 12.36 -8.08 -1.74
N THR A 63 11.64 -8.43 -0.67
CA THR A 63 11.22 -9.81 -0.46
C THR A 63 10.30 -10.27 -1.59
N LEU A 64 9.34 -9.42 -2.00
CA LEU A 64 8.47 -9.73 -3.14
C LEU A 64 9.28 -9.87 -4.44
N ASP A 65 10.22 -8.97 -4.68
CA ASP A 65 11.10 -8.99 -5.86
C ASP A 65 11.90 -10.29 -5.98
N TYR A 66 12.33 -10.88 -4.86
CA TYR A 66 13.00 -12.18 -4.86
C TYR A 66 12.07 -13.32 -5.31
N PHE A 67 10.78 -13.27 -4.95
CA PHE A 67 9.82 -14.27 -5.41
C PHE A 67 9.46 -14.09 -6.89
N THR A 68 9.30 -12.85 -7.36
CA THR A 68 8.93 -12.53 -8.74
C THR A 68 10.10 -12.51 -9.71
N GLN A 69 11.35 -12.59 -9.22
CA GLN A 69 12.57 -12.46 -10.02
C GLN A 69 12.67 -11.10 -10.74
N THR A 70 12.13 -10.04 -10.13
CA THR A 70 12.16 -8.66 -10.65
C THR A 70 12.92 -7.75 -9.69
N PRO A 71 14.25 -7.91 -9.52
CA PRO A 71 15.00 -7.25 -8.46
C PRO A 71 14.84 -5.72 -8.51
N GLY A 72 14.29 -5.15 -7.44
CA GLY A 72 14.20 -3.70 -7.24
C GLY A 72 12.91 -3.04 -7.75
N LEU A 73 12.08 -3.73 -8.53
CA LEU A 73 10.86 -3.16 -9.11
C LEU A 73 9.84 -2.79 -8.02
N HIS A 74 9.48 -3.77 -7.18
CA HIS A 74 8.52 -3.59 -6.10
C HIS A 74 9.15 -2.86 -4.92
N ALA A 75 10.44 -3.06 -4.65
CA ALA A 75 11.18 -2.32 -3.62
C ALA A 75 11.13 -0.80 -3.87
N ALA A 76 11.44 -0.35 -5.08
CA ALA A 76 11.42 1.07 -5.42
C ALA A 76 10.01 1.66 -5.28
N ALA A 77 8.99 0.96 -5.79
CA ALA A 77 7.60 1.42 -5.71
C ALA A 77 7.05 1.47 -4.28
N CYS A 78 7.47 0.54 -3.39
CA CYS A 78 7.11 0.56 -1.97
C CYS A 78 7.77 1.69 -1.20
N VAL A 79 9.04 1.98 -1.46
CA VAL A 79 9.77 3.07 -0.80
C VAL A 79 9.18 4.43 -1.19
N MET A 80 8.84 4.61 -2.47
CA MET A 80 8.24 5.87 -2.94
C MET A 80 6.92 6.17 -2.22
N ILE A 81 6.01 5.20 -2.12
CA ILE A 81 4.74 5.42 -1.40
C ILE A 81 4.96 5.62 0.10
N ALA A 82 5.94 4.94 0.71
CA ALA A 82 6.29 5.13 2.12
C ALA A 82 6.77 6.55 2.39
N TYR A 83 7.58 7.12 1.48
CA TYR A 83 8.07 8.49 1.57
C TYR A 83 6.95 9.54 1.42
N LEU A 84 6.04 9.33 0.47
CA LEU A 84 4.94 10.24 0.15
C LEU A 84 3.77 10.14 1.13
N ARG A 85 3.57 8.98 1.76
CA ARG A 85 2.50 8.72 2.72
C ARG A 85 2.37 9.80 3.78
N GLY A 86 3.48 10.21 4.40
CA GLY A 86 3.45 11.26 5.44
C GLY A 86 2.95 12.60 4.91
N PHE A 87 3.31 12.97 3.68
CA PHE A 87 2.84 14.20 3.05
C PHE A 87 1.34 14.16 2.74
N VAL A 88 0.85 13.05 2.18
CA VAL A 88 -0.58 12.87 1.88
C VAL A 88 -1.40 12.92 3.17
N VAL A 89 -0.95 12.24 4.23
CA VAL A 89 -1.65 12.23 5.53
C VAL A 89 -1.73 13.66 6.11
N ASN A 90 -0.64 14.43 6.07
CA ASN A 90 -0.61 15.80 6.58
C ASN A 90 -1.55 16.77 5.84
N ILE A 91 -1.84 16.52 4.56
CA ILE A 91 -2.79 17.34 3.79
C ILE A 91 -4.23 16.95 4.09
N LEU A 92 -4.48 15.65 4.27
CA LEU A 92 -5.84 15.10 4.39
C LEU A 92 -6.40 15.15 5.82
N ILE A 93 -5.54 15.20 6.82
CA ILE A 93 -5.93 15.32 8.23
C ILE A 93 -5.59 16.73 8.71
N PRO A 94 -6.58 17.54 9.15
CA PRO A 94 -6.28 18.75 9.91
C PRO A 94 -5.55 18.33 11.19
N GLN A 95 -4.27 18.71 11.30
CA GLN A 95 -3.46 18.59 12.53
C GLN A 95 -4.34 19.09 13.69
N GLU A 96 -4.73 18.29 14.70
CA GLU A 96 -3.90 17.86 15.83
C GLU A 96 -4.42 16.58 16.53
N GLY A 97 -5.43 15.90 15.98
CA GLY A 97 -6.12 14.81 16.70
C GLY A 97 -5.73 13.38 16.30
N ALA A 98 -5.63 13.08 15.01
CA ALA A 98 -5.67 11.68 14.57
C ALA A 98 -4.36 10.91 14.80
N GLU A 99 -3.20 11.53 14.61
CA GLU A 99 -1.89 10.88 14.79
C GLU A 99 -1.60 10.57 16.27
N GLN A 100 -2.15 11.37 17.19
CA GLN A 100 -2.01 11.13 18.63
C GLN A 100 -3.06 10.15 19.17
N ASN A 101 -4.28 10.19 18.64
CA ASN A 101 -5.40 9.41 19.17
C ASN A 101 -5.55 8.01 18.53
N TYR A 102 -5.04 7.78 17.32
CA TYR A 102 -5.19 6.51 16.60
C TYR A 102 -3.85 5.91 16.20
N LYS A 103 -3.80 4.57 16.12
CA LYS A 103 -2.55 3.84 15.87
C LYS A 103 -2.17 3.77 14.39
N SER A 104 -3.15 3.64 13.50
CA SER A 104 -2.91 3.41 12.06
C SER A 104 -3.96 4.07 11.16
N PRO A 105 -3.64 4.36 9.87
CA PRO A 105 -4.60 4.93 8.93
C PRO A 105 -5.73 3.94 8.63
N SER A 106 -6.95 4.31 8.98
CA SER A 106 -8.17 3.52 8.76
C SER A 106 -9.36 4.45 8.51
N PRO A 107 -10.49 3.91 8.00
CA PRO A 107 -11.74 4.66 7.93
C PRO A 107 -12.19 5.19 9.30
N VAL A 108 -11.83 4.52 10.39
CA VAL A 108 -12.17 4.91 11.76
C VAL A 108 -11.30 6.09 12.23
N SER A 109 -10.02 6.12 11.84
CA SER A 109 -9.07 7.13 12.33
C SER A 109 -9.13 8.44 11.54
N MET A 110 -9.36 8.37 10.22
CA MET A 110 -9.36 9.54 9.34
C MET A 110 -10.79 9.96 8.96
N GLY A 111 -11.75 9.04 9.01
CA GLY A 111 -13.03 9.16 8.32
C GLY A 111 -12.97 8.52 6.93
N TRP A 112 -14.13 8.05 6.46
CA TRP A 112 -14.23 7.30 5.18
C TRP A 112 -13.74 8.11 3.97
N ALA A 113 -14.12 9.38 3.86
CA ALA A 113 -13.76 10.23 2.72
C ALA A 113 -12.24 10.48 2.61
N PRO A 114 -11.53 11.01 3.63
CA PRO A 114 -10.08 11.20 3.55
C PRO A 114 -9.34 9.87 3.46
N TYR A 115 -9.82 8.79 4.10
CA TYR A 115 -9.20 7.48 3.91
C TYR A 115 -9.29 6.99 2.45
N ALA A 116 -10.44 7.16 1.80
CA ALA A 116 -10.60 6.79 0.39
C ALA A 116 -9.67 7.60 -0.53
N VAL A 117 -9.55 8.91 -0.31
CA VAL A 117 -8.61 9.76 -1.07
C VAL A 117 -7.16 9.35 -0.82
N TYR A 118 -6.81 9.04 0.44
CA TYR A 118 -5.49 8.55 0.81
C TYR A 118 -5.11 7.26 0.06
N VAL A 119 -5.99 6.27 0.07
CA VAL A 119 -5.78 5.00 -0.64
C VAL A 119 -5.72 5.22 -2.14
N LEU A 120 -6.62 6.04 -2.71
CA LEU A 120 -6.68 6.34 -4.13
C LEU A 120 -5.39 6.97 -4.64
N VAL A 121 -4.93 8.06 -4.00
CA VAL A 121 -3.74 8.81 -4.41
C VAL A 121 -2.49 7.94 -4.32
N LEU A 122 -2.28 7.25 -3.21
CA LEU A 122 -1.10 6.39 -3.07
C LEU A 122 -1.13 5.18 -4.02
N THR A 123 -2.31 4.62 -4.28
CA THR A 123 -2.46 3.53 -5.26
C THR A 123 -2.09 3.99 -6.67
N LEU A 124 -2.59 5.15 -7.10
CA LEU A 124 -2.27 5.70 -8.41
C LEU A 124 -0.78 5.97 -8.54
N LEU A 125 -0.18 6.63 -7.56
CA LEU A 125 1.27 6.89 -7.55
C LEU A 125 2.07 5.59 -7.62
N HIS A 126 1.70 4.58 -6.82
CA HIS A 126 2.35 3.27 -6.84
C HIS A 126 2.37 2.65 -8.24
N HIS A 127 1.20 2.59 -8.90
CA HIS A 127 1.06 1.92 -10.19
C HIS A 127 1.69 2.73 -11.33
N ILE A 128 1.60 4.05 -11.31
CA ILE A 128 2.30 4.92 -12.27
C ILE A 128 3.80 4.61 -12.23
N TYR A 129 4.38 4.60 -11.04
CA TYR A 129 5.82 4.40 -10.90
C TYR A 129 6.24 2.95 -11.18
N LEU A 130 5.45 1.97 -10.75
CA LEU A 130 5.72 0.56 -11.01
C LEU A 130 5.69 0.25 -12.52
N VAL A 131 4.66 0.68 -13.25
CA VAL A 131 4.58 0.46 -14.71
C VAL A 131 5.65 1.27 -15.44
N PHE A 132 5.99 2.46 -14.94
CA PHE A 132 7.08 3.26 -15.49
C PHE A 132 8.42 2.52 -15.40
N LEU A 133 8.74 1.93 -14.24
CA LEU A 133 9.94 1.13 -14.04
C LEU A 133 9.91 -0.19 -14.82
N GLU A 134 8.75 -0.83 -14.94
CA GLU A 134 8.58 -2.08 -15.69
C GLU A 134 8.93 -1.89 -17.17
N TRP A 135 8.50 -0.77 -17.75
CA TRP A 135 8.68 -0.54 -19.18
C TRP A 135 10.00 0.14 -19.51
N LEU A 136 10.46 1.03 -18.64
CA LEU A 136 11.66 1.88 -18.83
C LEU A 136 11.72 2.59 -20.19
N GLN A 137 10.59 2.68 -20.89
CA GLN A 137 10.47 3.21 -22.24
C GLN A 137 9.11 3.91 -22.40
N PHE A 138 9.11 5.03 -23.12
CA PHE A 138 7.91 5.76 -23.48
C PHE A 138 7.40 5.24 -24.82
N GLY A 139 6.78 4.06 -24.81
CA GLY A 139 6.05 3.56 -25.98
C GLY A 139 4.78 4.39 -26.23
N SER A 140 3.65 3.75 -26.44
CA SER A 140 2.36 4.45 -26.51
C SER A 140 1.95 5.00 -25.13
N PHE A 141 1.98 6.33 -24.97
CA PHE A 141 1.53 7.00 -23.74
C PHE A 141 0.08 6.65 -23.37
N LEU A 142 -0.80 6.50 -24.37
CA LEU A 142 -2.19 6.10 -24.14
C LEU A 142 -2.28 4.66 -23.60
N PHE A 143 -1.44 3.75 -24.09
CA PHE A 143 -1.38 2.39 -23.59
C PHE A 143 -0.84 2.33 -22.16
N PHE A 144 0.18 3.15 -21.84
CA PHE A 144 0.67 3.32 -20.47
C PHE A 144 -0.44 3.76 -19.52
N LEU A 145 -1.15 4.84 -19.87
CA LEU A 145 -2.23 5.37 -19.05
C LEU A 145 -3.36 4.35 -18.88
N GLY A 146 -3.74 3.66 -19.97
CA GLY A 146 -4.75 2.60 -19.94
C GLY A 146 -4.36 1.46 -19.00
N LYS A 147 -3.12 0.96 -19.06
CA LYS A 147 -2.61 -0.08 -18.16
C LYS A 147 -2.62 0.40 -16.71
N VAL A 148 -2.11 1.60 -16.43
CA VAL A 148 -2.09 2.18 -15.07
C VAL A 148 -3.51 2.28 -14.49
N VAL A 149 -4.44 2.86 -15.24
CA VAL A 149 -5.83 3.05 -14.78
C VAL A 149 -6.50 1.69 -14.55
N ALA A 150 -6.40 0.77 -15.51
CA ALA A 150 -7.00 -0.57 -15.36
C ALA A 150 -6.42 -1.33 -14.15
N THR A 151 -5.10 -1.30 -13.98
CA THR A 151 -4.41 -1.98 -12.88
C THR A 151 -4.75 -1.35 -11.54
N SER A 152 -4.73 -0.02 -11.45
CA SER A 152 -5.16 0.68 -10.24
C SER A 152 -6.62 0.42 -9.90
N GLY A 153 -7.53 0.33 -10.88
CA GLY A 153 -8.95 0.07 -10.67
C GLY A 153 -9.20 -1.30 -10.04
N ILE A 154 -8.57 -2.35 -10.58
CA ILE A 154 -8.67 -3.70 -10.00
C ILE A 154 -8.05 -3.74 -8.61
N SER A 155 -6.87 -3.14 -8.44
CA SER A 155 -6.19 -3.08 -7.13
C SER A 155 -7.03 -2.35 -6.08
N LEU A 156 -7.67 -1.21 -6.43
CA LEU A 156 -8.57 -0.49 -5.53
C LEU A 156 -9.79 -1.32 -5.15
N MET A 157 -10.39 -2.04 -6.10
CA MET A 157 -11.51 -2.93 -5.81
C MET A 157 -11.10 -4.02 -4.79
N LEU A 158 -9.93 -4.61 -4.97
CA LEU A 158 -9.39 -5.61 -4.04
C LEU A 158 -9.05 -5.02 -2.68
N VAL A 159 -8.52 -3.80 -2.62
CA VAL A 159 -8.28 -3.08 -1.36
C VAL A 159 -9.60 -2.85 -0.62
N LEU A 160 -10.65 -2.42 -1.29
CA LEU A 160 -11.98 -2.24 -0.68
C LEU A 160 -12.51 -3.56 -0.11
N ILE A 161 -12.43 -4.66 -0.88
CA ILE A 161 -12.83 -5.99 -0.41
C ILE A 161 -12.02 -6.40 0.83
N THR A 162 -10.71 -6.16 0.81
CA THR A 162 -9.81 -6.48 1.92
C THR A 162 -10.15 -5.68 3.17
N GLU A 163 -10.45 -4.38 3.03
CA GLU A 163 -10.82 -3.51 4.16
C GLU A 163 -12.19 -3.90 4.75
N LEU A 164 -13.14 -4.34 3.91
CA LEU A 164 -14.44 -4.83 4.35
C LEU A 164 -14.36 -6.20 5.05
N LEU A 165 -13.56 -7.12 4.52
CA LEU A 165 -13.36 -8.45 5.12
C LEU A 165 -12.59 -8.37 6.45
N PHE A 166 -11.59 -7.49 6.53
CA PHE A 166 -10.74 -7.32 7.70
C PHE A 166 -11.02 -5.99 8.39
N PHE A 167 -12.28 -5.78 8.81
CA PHE A 167 -12.66 -4.54 9.48
C PHE A 167 -11.82 -4.30 10.74
N ARG A 168 -10.94 -3.30 10.66
CA ARG A 168 -10.01 -2.95 11.73
C ARG A 168 -10.70 -2.05 12.75
N LYS A 169 -11.02 -2.64 13.91
CA LYS A 169 -11.43 -1.88 15.10
C LYS A 169 -10.20 -1.16 15.65
N GLU A 170 -9.97 0.09 15.25
CA GLU A 170 -8.96 0.94 15.89
C GLU A 170 -9.46 1.34 17.29
N LYS A 171 -8.62 1.13 18.31
CA LYS A 171 -8.91 1.54 19.69
C LYS A 171 -8.33 2.93 19.92
N PHE A 172 -9.16 3.87 20.37
CA PHE A 172 -8.73 5.21 20.77
C PHE A 172 -7.64 5.10 21.85
N ARG A 173 -6.52 5.81 21.66
CA ARG A 173 -5.47 5.91 22.69
C ARG A 173 -5.95 6.88 23.76
N THR A 174 -6.53 6.37 24.83
CA THR A 174 -6.70 7.16 26.04
C THR A 174 -5.32 7.38 26.63
N ASN A 175 -4.80 8.62 26.57
CA ASN A 175 -3.74 9.05 27.47
C ASN A 175 -4.32 9.10 28.88
N THR A 176 -4.36 7.96 29.56
CA THR A 176 -4.54 7.90 31.01
C THR A 176 -3.21 7.52 31.63
N ALA A 177 -2.52 8.56 32.10
CA ALA A 177 -1.42 8.66 33.07
C ALA A 177 -0.27 7.65 32.97
#